data_AF-A0A966IDQ2-F1
#
_entry.id   AF-A0A966IDQ2-F1
#
_cell.length_a   1.000
_cell.length_b   1.000
_cell.length_c   1.000
_cell.angle_alpha   90.00
_cell.angle_beta   90.00
_cell.angle_gamma   90.00
#
_symmetry.space_group_name_H-M   'P 1'
#
loop_
_entity.id
_entity.type
_entity.pdbx_description
1 polymer ?
#
loop_
_entity_poly.entity_id
_entity_poly.type
_entity_poly.pdbx_seq_one_letter_code
_entity_poly.pdbx_strand_id
1 'polypeptide(L)'
;MVKKLEGAGLRGQVAGETSLSTVGQIEGLAYRGHKVETLADKASFEEVAYLLLYNKLPNKSELSEYKALLKSQRDLPQALKEVLQKIPASAHPMDVMRTGTSMLGNLEPEGDFSNQLNSINRMIATMASIVTYWYKYSHEGEDISLVNDEDSMAGHFLHILHGKTPSDLHRKVMDVSLVLYAEHEFNASTAHCMEQRANNRIIRPSAEYIGVESSEWVDIEDRD
;
A
#
# COMPACT_ATOMS: atom_id res chain seq x y z
N MET A 1 8.12 -41.32 -3.01
CA MET A 1 8.72 -40.01 -3.31
C MET A 1 7.61 -39.12 -3.85
N VAL A 2 7.21 -38.10 -3.10
CA VAL A 2 6.23 -37.11 -3.57
C VAL A 2 6.87 -36.37 -4.76
N LYS A 3 6.20 -36.39 -5.91
CA LYS A 3 6.64 -35.65 -7.10
C LYS A 3 6.56 -34.17 -6.74
N LYS A 4 7.72 -33.52 -6.55
CA LYS A 4 7.81 -32.08 -6.29
C LYS A 4 6.97 -31.37 -7.34
N LEU A 5 5.89 -30.68 -6.91
CA LEU A 5 4.99 -29.98 -7.82
C LEU A 5 5.81 -29.00 -8.68
N GLU A 6 5.95 -29.32 -9.96
CA GLU A 6 6.48 -28.41 -10.97
C GLU A 6 5.51 -27.23 -11.04
N GLY A 7 5.83 -26.12 -10.34
CA GLY A 7 4.96 -24.93 -10.24
C GLY A 7 4.64 -24.45 -8.83
N ALA A 8 5.28 -24.95 -7.78
CA ALA A 8 5.12 -24.38 -6.43
C ALA A 8 5.35 -22.86 -6.41
N GLY A 9 4.40 -22.10 -5.84
CA GLY A 9 4.41 -20.64 -5.82
C GLY A 9 4.10 -19.98 -7.16
N LEU A 10 3.45 -20.68 -8.11
CA LEU A 10 3.11 -20.20 -9.45
C LEU A 10 4.32 -19.75 -10.30
N ARG A 11 5.52 -20.25 -9.97
CA ARG A 11 6.75 -19.85 -10.64
C ARG A 11 6.68 -20.14 -12.15
N GLY A 12 6.80 -19.10 -12.97
CA GLY A 12 6.78 -19.19 -14.43
C GLY A 12 5.40 -19.38 -15.04
N GLN A 13 4.33 -19.33 -14.25
CA GLN A 13 2.95 -19.40 -14.75
C GLN A 13 2.40 -17.98 -14.97
N VAL A 14 1.80 -17.76 -16.14
CA VAL A 14 1.12 -16.48 -16.43
C VAL A 14 -0.21 -16.45 -15.70
N ALA A 15 -0.34 -15.57 -14.71
CA ALA A 15 -1.52 -15.45 -13.85
C ALA A 15 -2.54 -14.38 -14.31
N GLY A 16 -2.20 -13.57 -15.31
CA GLY A 16 -3.06 -12.51 -15.84
C GLY A 16 -2.35 -11.64 -16.87
N GLU A 17 -3.04 -10.60 -17.32
CA GLU A 17 -2.51 -9.57 -18.23
C GLU A 17 -2.40 -8.23 -17.49
N THR A 18 -1.38 -7.44 -17.81
CA THR A 18 -1.19 -6.11 -17.22
C THR A 18 -0.64 -5.12 -18.25
N SER A 19 -1.01 -3.85 -18.08
CA SER A 19 -0.47 -2.71 -18.83
C SER A 19 0.24 -1.69 -17.92
N LEU A 20 0.42 -2.02 -16.63
CA LEU A 20 0.95 -1.11 -15.62
C LEU A 20 2.47 -1.06 -15.62
N SER A 21 3.13 -2.22 -15.66
CA SER A 21 4.58 -2.31 -15.57
C SER A 21 5.13 -3.53 -16.32
N THR A 22 6.44 -3.54 -16.54
CA THR A 22 7.17 -4.70 -17.06
C THR A 22 8.54 -4.81 -16.41
N VAL A 23 8.93 -6.04 -16.07
CA VAL A 23 10.25 -6.38 -15.51
C VAL A 23 11.01 -7.22 -16.53
N GLY A 24 12.07 -6.65 -17.11
CA GLY A 24 12.99 -7.39 -17.98
C GLY A 24 12.55 -7.63 -19.43
N GLN A 25 11.34 -7.23 -19.86
CA GLN A 25 11.01 -7.19 -21.31
C GLN A 25 11.68 -5.99 -22.01
N ILE A 26 11.80 -4.88 -21.29
CA ILE A 26 12.75 -3.80 -21.57
C ILE A 26 13.85 -3.97 -20.52
N GLU A 27 15.10 -3.64 -20.86
CA GLU A 27 16.17 -3.64 -19.85
C GLU A 27 15.76 -2.79 -18.64
N GLY A 28 15.63 -3.44 -17.48
CA GLY A 28 15.18 -2.83 -16.23
C GLY A 28 13.67 -2.96 -15.96
N LEU A 29 13.15 -1.98 -15.23
CA LEU A 29 11.74 -1.84 -14.86
C LEU A 29 11.15 -0.63 -15.59
N ALA A 30 9.95 -0.78 -16.14
CA ALA A 30 9.23 0.33 -16.74
C ALA A 30 7.79 0.41 -16.24
N TYR A 31 7.30 1.63 -16.00
CA TYR A 31 5.90 1.92 -15.69
C TYR A 31 5.22 2.50 -16.90
N ARG A 32 4.19 1.81 -17.41
CA ARG A 32 3.45 2.17 -18.63
C ARG A 32 4.37 2.56 -19.80
N GLY A 33 5.47 1.84 -19.95
CA GLY A 33 6.48 2.07 -21.00
C GLY A 33 7.57 3.09 -20.67
N HIS A 34 7.52 3.78 -19.54
CA HIS A 34 8.56 4.71 -19.08
C HIS A 34 9.55 4.00 -18.16
N LYS A 35 10.85 4.06 -18.48
CA LYS A 35 11.91 3.52 -17.62
C LYS A 35 11.87 4.14 -16.23
N VAL A 36 11.92 3.30 -15.19
CA VAL A 36 11.80 3.75 -13.79
C VAL A 36 12.91 4.73 -13.41
N GLU A 37 14.12 4.56 -13.95
CA GLU A 37 15.26 5.45 -13.70
C GLU A 37 14.99 6.86 -14.25
N THR A 38 14.29 6.95 -15.38
CA THR A 38 13.89 8.24 -15.97
C THR A 38 12.80 8.91 -15.14
N LEU A 39 11.84 8.13 -14.62
CA LEU A 39 10.79 8.64 -13.73
C LEU A 39 11.39 9.11 -12.41
N ALA A 40 12.29 8.33 -11.79
CA ALA A 40 12.96 8.70 -10.55
C ALA A 40 13.78 10.01 -10.70
N ASP A 41 14.48 10.17 -11.81
CA ASP A 41 15.25 11.38 -12.09
C ASP A 41 14.32 12.60 -12.28
N LYS A 42 13.30 12.48 -13.15
CA LYS A 42 12.60 13.63 -13.71
C LYS A 42 11.19 13.89 -13.18
N ALA A 43 10.51 12.87 -12.68
CA ALA A 43 9.13 12.96 -12.22
C ALA A 43 9.06 12.99 -10.69
N SER A 44 7.97 13.57 -10.19
CA SER A 44 7.54 13.45 -8.81
C SER A 44 6.72 12.19 -8.56
N PHE A 45 6.59 11.77 -7.30
CA PHE A 45 5.69 10.68 -6.93
C PHE A 45 4.26 10.95 -7.40
N GLU A 46 3.76 12.19 -7.30
CA GLU A 46 2.40 12.50 -7.74
C GLU A 46 2.21 12.32 -9.26
N GLU A 47 3.22 12.63 -10.08
CA GLU A 47 3.18 12.36 -11.52
C GLU A 47 3.14 10.86 -11.82
N VAL A 48 3.90 10.06 -11.06
CA VAL A 48 3.95 8.60 -11.22
C VAL A 48 2.66 7.94 -10.73
N ALA A 49 2.12 8.36 -9.59
CA ALA A 49 0.81 7.92 -9.12
C ALA A 49 -0.28 8.26 -10.15
N TYR A 50 -0.24 9.47 -10.71
CA TYR A 50 -1.17 9.87 -11.76
C TYR A 50 -1.01 9.02 -13.03
N LEU A 51 0.23 8.75 -13.46
CA LEU A 51 0.52 7.84 -14.58
C LEU A 51 -0.11 6.47 -14.37
N LEU A 52 0.11 5.86 -13.21
CA LEU A 52 -0.37 4.51 -12.91
C LEU A 52 -1.91 4.47 -12.85
N LEU A 53 -2.55 5.45 -12.20
CA LEU A 53 -4.00 5.48 -12.00
C LEU A 53 -4.80 5.96 -13.23
N TYR A 54 -4.31 6.98 -13.94
CA TYR A 54 -5.03 7.66 -15.03
C TYR A 54 -4.48 7.34 -16.41
N ASN A 55 -3.49 6.44 -16.50
CA ASN A 55 -2.93 5.93 -17.76
C ASN A 55 -2.29 6.99 -18.67
N LYS A 56 -1.76 8.06 -18.08
CA LYS A 56 -0.94 9.07 -18.77
C LYS A 56 -0.18 9.92 -17.76
N LEU A 57 0.94 10.51 -18.17
CA LEU A 57 1.55 11.57 -17.38
C LEU A 57 0.62 12.80 -17.37
N PRO A 58 0.48 13.49 -16.23
CA PRO A 58 -0.35 14.68 -16.15
C PRO A 58 0.30 15.86 -16.89
N ASN A 59 -0.52 16.75 -17.44
CA ASN A 59 -0.06 18.10 -17.76
C ASN A 59 0.04 18.97 -16.49
N LYS A 60 0.52 20.23 -16.63
CA LYS A 60 0.71 21.12 -15.47
C LYS A 60 -0.57 21.41 -14.67
N SER A 61 -1.71 21.59 -15.33
CA SER A 61 -2.99 21.83 -14.66
C SER A 61 -3.42 20.58 -13.90
N GLU A 62 -3.40 19.43 -14.57
CA GLU A 62 -3.78 18.13 -14.00
C GLU A 62 -2.91 17.79 -12.78
N LEU A 63 -1.60 18.04 -12.85
CA LEU A 63 -0.70 17.80 -11.73
C LEU A 63 -1.01 18.74 -10.55
N SER A 64 -1.28 20.02 -10.81
CA SER A 64 -1.62 20.98 -9.78
C SER A 64 -2.93 20.61 -9.08
N GLU A 65 -3.94 20.21 -9.86
CA GLU A 65 -5.24 19.75 -9.35
C GLU A 65 -5.09 18.46 -8.54
N TYR A 66 -4.29 17.51 -9.04
CA TYR A 66 -4.05 16.25 -8.35
C TYR A 66 -3.31 16.44 -7.02
N LYS A 67 -2.29 17.30 -6.99
CA LYS A 67 -1.60 17.68 -5.76
C LYS A 67 -2.54 18.33 -4.75
N ALA A 68 -3.41 19.25 -5.20
CA ALA A 68 -4.40 19.88 -4.34
C ALA A 68 -5.42 18.87 -3.78
N LEU A 69 -5.87 17.92 -4.62
CA LEU A 69 -6.74 16.82 -4.20
C LEU A 69 -6.09 16.01 -3.09
N LEU A 70 -4.88 15.47 -3.32
CA LEU A 70 -4.18 14.66 -2.32
C LEU A 70 -3.91 15.47 -1.05
N LYS A 71 -3.48 16.73 -1.16
CA LYS A 71 -3.25 17.63 -0.01
C LYS A 71 -4.50 17.81 0.85
N SER A 72 -5.67 17.98 0.22
CA SER A 72 -6.95 18.13 0.92
C SER A 72 -7.38 16.86 1.67
N GLN A 73 -6.85 15.69 1.28
CA GLN A 73 -7.23 14.37 1.78
C GLN A 73 -6.20 13.77 2.76
N ARG A 74 -5.27 14.56 3.30
CA ARG A 74 -4.24 14.03 4.22
C ARG A 74 -4.71 13.83 5.65
N ASP A 75 -5.72 14.59 6.10
CA ASP A 75 -6.19 14.46 7.48
C ASP A 75 -7.02 13.18 7.68
N LEU A 76 -7.00 12.66 8.90
CA LEU A 76 -7.68 11.43 9.28
C LEU A 76 -8.98 11.74 10.05
N PRO A 77 -10.06 10.95 9.86
CA PRO A 77 -11.25 11.05 10.70
C PRO A 77 -10.90 10.93 12.18
N GLN A 78 -11.62 11.67 13.03
CA GLN A 78 -11.37 11.66 14.48
C GLN A 78 -11.48 10.24 15.07
N ALA A 79 -12.48 9.47 14.64
CA ALA A 79 -12.64 8.07 15.07
C ALA A 79 -11.44 7.19 14.69
N LEU A 80 -10.78 7.45 13.55
CA LEU A 80 -9.57 6.74 13.16
C LEU A 80 -8.38 7.15 14.04
N LYS A 81 -8.22 8.45 14.33
CA LYS A 81 -7.19 8.93 15.26
C LYS A 81 -7.31 8.27 16.62
N GLU A 82 -8.53 8.19 17.18
CA GLU A 82 -8.80 7.52 18.46
C GLU A 82 -8.42 6.04 18.43
N VAL A 83 -8.71 5.32 17.33
CA VAL A 83 -8.26 3.93 17.17
C VAL A 83 -6.74 3.83 17.17
N LEU A 84 -6.04 4.70 16.43
CA LEU A 84 -4.59 4.71 16.37
C LEU A 84 -3.95 5.00 17.75
N GLN A 85 -4.55 5.89 18.55
CA GLN A 85 -4.10 6.18 19.92
C GLN A 85 -4.19 4.96 20.86
N LYS A 86 -5.05 3.98 20.55
CA LYS A 86 -5.17 2.74 21.35
C LYS A 86 -4.17 1.65 20.95
N ILE A 87 -3.46 1.80 19.83
CA ILE A 87 -2.48 0.80 19.40
C ILE A 87 -1.17 1.02 20.18
N PRO A 88 -0.65 0.00 20.90
CA PRO A 88 0.56 0.14 21.69
C PRO A 88 1.78 0.58 20.86
N ALA A 89 2.71 1.32 21.46
CA ALA A 89 3.97 1.72 20.82
C ALA A 89 4.81 0.50 20.38
N SER A 90 4.68 -0.64 21.07
CA SER A 90 5.38 -1.89 20.74
C SER A 90 4.78 -2.66 19.56
N ALA A 91 3.67 -2.19 18.97
CA ALA A 91 3.06 -2.85 17.82
C ALA A 91 3.97 -2.75 16.59
N HIS A 92 3.95 -3.77 15.74
CA HIS A 92 4.66 -3.70 14.47
C HIS A 92 3.99 -2.64 13.56
N PRO A 93 4.71 -1.69 12.95
CA PRO A 93 4.09 -0.62 12.14
C PRO A 93 3.20 -1.11 11.00
N MET A 94 3.48 -2.30 10.43
CA MET A 94 2.59 -2.91 9.43
C MET A 94 1.22 -3.32 10.01
N ASP A 95 1.12 -3.72 11.28
CA ASP A 95 -0.17 -4.02 11.93
C ASP A 95 -0.98 -2.74 12.16
N VAL A 96 -0.28 -1.62 12.43
CA VAL A 96 -0.88 -0.28 12.54
C VAL A 96 -1.44 0.12 11.18
N MET A 97 -0.66 0.01 10.12
CA MET A 97 -1.09 0.33 8.76
C MET A 97 -2.30 -0.53 8.34
N ARG A 98 -2.23 -1.85 8.56
CA ARG A 98 -3.35 -2.76 8.29
C ARG A 98 -4.62 -2.33 9.02
N THR A 99 -4.52 -2.07 10.33
CA THR A 99 -5.65 -1.67 11.17
C THR A 99 -6.20 -0.32 10.74
N GLY A 100 -5.32 0.66 10.48
CA GLY A 100 -5.69 2.00 10.05
C GLY A 100 -6.43 2.00 8.71
N THR A 101 -5.92 1.28 7.71
CA THR A 101 -6.59 1.10 6.42
C THR A 101 -7.93 0.38 6.58
N SER A 102 -8.00 -0.69 7.39
CA SER A 102 -9.24 -1.41 7.62
C SER A 102 -10.30 -0.54 8.30
N MET A 103 -9.91 0.24 9.31
CA MET A 103 -10.82 1.16 9.99
C MET A 103 -11.27 2.30 9.08
N LEU A 104 -10.36 2.85 8.25
CA LEU A 104 -10.73 3.86 7.26
C LEU A 104 -11.78 3.32 6.28
N GLY A 105 -11.64 2.06 5.82
CA GLY A 105 -12.63 1.41 4.96
C GLY A 105 -14.02 1.23 5.60
N ASN A 106 -14.11 1.14 6.93
CA ASN A 106 -15.39 1.13 7.64
C ASN A 106 -16.01 2.53 7.75
N LEU A 107 -15.19 3.57 7.90
CA LEU A 107 -15.62 4.96 8.05
C LEU A 107 -15.97 5.62 6.71
N GLU A 108 -15.19 5.30 5.68
CA GLU A 108 -15.25 5.86 4.34
C GLU A 108 -15.29 4.70 3.31
N PRO A 109 -16.37 3.90 3.28
CA PRO A 109 -16.47 2.75 2.40
C PRO A 109 -16.43 3.16 0.92
N GLU A 110 -15.77 2.34 0.08
CA GLU A 110 -15.72 2.54 -1.38
C GLU A 110 -17.12 2.64 -2.00
N GLY A 111 -18.04 1.79 -1.56
CA GLY A 111 -19.36 1.68 -2.15
C GLY A 111 -19.28 1.01 -3.53
N ASP A 112 -19.84 1.66 -4.54
CA ASP A 112 -19.80 1.17 -5.92
C ASP A 112 -18.42 1.38 -6.56
N PHE A 113 -18.02 0.50 -7.48
CA PHE A 113 -16.68 0.54 -8.10
C PHE A 113 -16.46 1.74 -9.03
N SER A 114 -17.51 2.47 -9.41
CA SER A 114 -17.35 3.79 -10.03
C SER A 114 -16.60 4.78 -9.13
N ASN A 115 -16.59 4.57 -7.81
CA ASN A 115 -15.90 5.41 -6.83
C ASN A 115 -14.42 5.03 -6.58
N GLN A 116 -13.91 3.97 -7.22
CA GLN A 116 -12.58 3.41 -6.92
C GLN A 116 -11.44 4.43 -7.00
N LEU A 117 -11.52 5.40 -7.94
CA LEU A 117 -10.51 6.45 -8.08
C LEU A 117 -10.49 7.41 -6.89
N ASN A 118 -11.64 7.73 -6.32
CA ASN A 118 -11.68 8.56 -5.12
C ASN A 118 -11.13 7.79 -3.92
N SER A 119 -11.51 6.53 -3.76
CA SER A 119 -11.03 5.67 -2.67
C SER A 119 -9.52 5.45 -2.72
N ILE A 120 -8.94 5.16 -3.90
CA ILE A 120 -7.49 4.97 -4.01
C ILE A 120 -6.69 6.25 -3.77
N ASN A 121 -7.19 7.41 -4.24
CA ASN A 121 -6.55 8.70 -3.95
C ASN A 121 -6.61 9.04 -2.46
N ARG A 122 -7.74 8.75 -1.81
CA ARG A 122 -7.90 8.91 -0.36
C ARG A 122 -6.92 8.01 0.40
N MET A 123 -6.74 6.76 -0.04
CA MET A 123 -5.74 5.87 0.54
C MET A 123 -4.32 6.42 0.36
N ILE A 124 -3.92 6.79 -0.85
CA ILE A 124 -2.58 7.38 -1.12
C ILE A 124 -2.33 8.59 -0.22
N ALA A 125 -3.31 9.49 -0.09
CA ALA A 125 -3.18 10.70 0.71
C ALA A 125 -3.07 10.44 2.23
N THR A 126 -3.62 9.34 2.73
CA THR A 126 -3.73 9.07 4.18
C THR A 126 -2.70 8.07 4.70
N MET A 127 -2.06 7.25 3.85
CA MET A 127 -1.09 6.23 4.29
C MET A 127 0.06 6.82 5.12
N ALA A 128 0.63 7.94 4.67
CA ALA A 128 1.67 8.64 5.42
C ALA A 128 1.15 9.10 6.80
N SER A 129 -0.02 9.74 6.81
CA SER A 129 -0.68 10.22 8.02
C SER A 129 -0.96 9.11 9.04
N ILE A 130 -1.42 7.93 8.60
CA ILE A 130 -1.75 6.80 9.49
C ILE A 130 -0.53 6.39 10.31
N VAL A 131 0.59 6.12 9.65
CA VAL A 131 1.81 5.67 10.34
C VAL A 131 2.42 6.78 11.18
N THR A 132 2.50 8.00 10.66
CA THR A 132 3.15 9.10 11.38
C THR A 132 2.32 9.58 12.57
N TYR A 133 0.99 9.61 12.46
CA TYR A 133 0.11 9.98 13.58
C TYR A 133 0.28 9.01 14.75
N TRP A 134 0.16 7.70 14.47
CA TRP A 134 0.38 6.67 15.48
C TRP A 134 1.77 6.77 16.11
N TYR A 135 2.81 6.94 15.31
CA TYR A 135 4.18 7.02 15.81
C TYR A 135 4.37 8.22 16.76
N LYS A 136 3.96 9.41 16.33
CA LYS A 136 4.10 10.65 17.13
C LYS A 136 3.31 10.58 18.43
N TYR A 137 2.10 10.01 18.41
CA TYR A 137 1.33 9.82 19.63
C TYR A 137 1.93 8.77 20.56
N SER A 138 2.23 7.58 20.03
CA SER A 138 2.63 6.42 20.86
C SER A 138 4.07 6.49 21.37
N HIS A 139 4.99 7.14 20.64
CA HIS A 139 6.41 7.21 21.01
C HIS A 139 6.80 8.56 21.61
N GLU A 140 6.15 9.65 21.21
CA GLU A 140 6.51 11.01 21.62
C GLU A 140 5.44 11.67 22.50
N GLY A 141 4.25 11.05 22.63
CA GLY A 141 3.15 11.59 23.42
C GLY A 141 2.50 12.82 22.79
N GLU A 142 2.71 13.06 21.50
CA GLU A 142 2.23 14.24 20.79
C GLU A 142 0.95 13.94 20.00
N ASP A 143 -0.13 14.67 20.31
CA ASP A 143 -1.32 14.71 19.44
C ASP A 143 -1.17 15.86 18.43
N ILE A 144 -0.88 15.49 17.19
CA ILE A 144 -0.42 16.42 16.15
C ILE A 144 -1.50 16.71 15.09
N SER A 145 -1.42 17.91 14.49
CA SER A 145 -2.13 18.20 13.25
C SER A 145 -1.44 17.50 12.07
N LEU A 146 -2.25 16.92 11.18
CA LEU A 146 -1.79 16.33 9.93
C LEU A 146 -1.87 17.30 8.75
N VAL A 147 -2.53 18.45 8.94
CA VAL A 147 -2.59 19.50 7.91
C VAL A 147 -1.30 20.32 7.96
N ASN A 148 -0.60 20.38 6.83
CA ASN A 148 0.62 21.16 6.65
C ASN A 148 0.77 21.68 5.21
N ASP A 149 1.70 22.61 5.03
CA ASP A 149 1.87 23.34 3.78
C ASP A 149 2.71 22.62 2.72
N GLU A 150 3.21 21.41 2.99
CA GLU A 150 4.00 20.66 2.02
C GLU A 150 3.20 20.34 0.75
N ASP A 151 3.80 20.55 -0.41
CA ASP A 151 3.12 20.33 -1.70
C ASP A 151 3.25 18.91 -2.24
N SER A 152 4.02 18.05 -1.57
CA SER A 152 4.26 16.66 -1.96
C SER A 152 3.96 15.70 -0.83
N MET A 153 3.63 14.45 -1.17
CA MET A 153 3.46 13.36 -0.21
C MET A 153 4.77 13.03 0.52
N ALA A 154 5.90 13.06 -0.20
CA ALA A 154 7.24 12.88 0.36
C ALA A 154 7.56 13.94 1.42
N GLY A 155 7.30 15.21 1.08
CA GLY A 155 7.47 16.34 1.98
C GLY A 155 6.56 16.26 3.20
N HIS A 156 5.28 15.95 2.97
CA HIS A 156 4.28 15.79 4.02
C HIS A 156 4.67 14.70 5.04
N PHE A 157 5.09 13.52 4.57
CA PHE A 157 5.58 12.44 5.43
C PHE A 157 6.75 12.90 6.31
N LEU A 158 7.78 13.49 5.70
CA LEU A 158 8.98 13.95 6.42
C LEU A 158 8.68 15.10 7.39
N HIS A 159 7.77 16.00 7.01
CA HIS A 159 7.36 17.12 7.84
C HIS A 159 6.77 16.64 9.16
N ILE A 160 5.86 15.67 9.11
CA ILE A 160 5.24 15.12 10.31
C ILE A 160 6.27 14.33 11.12
N LEU A 161 7.01 13.44 10.46
CA LEU A 161 7.98 12.56 11.12
C LEU A 161 9.04 13.36 11.90
N HIS A 162 9.46 14.52 11.41
CA HIS A 162 10.49 15.34 12.04
C HIS A 162 9.97 16.57 12.77
N GLY A 163 8.66 16.88 12.68
CA GLY A 163 8.06 18.08 13.25
C GLY A 163 8.59 19.40 12.64
N LYS A 164 9.16 19.36 11.43
CA LYS A 164 9.73 20.53 10.74
C LYS A 164 9.77 20.35 9.24
N THR A 165 9.78 21.46 8.50
CA THR A 165 9.97 21.45 7.04
C THR A 165 11.26 20.69 6.65
N PRO A 166 11.17 19.66 5.78
CA PRO A 166 12.33 18.93 5.31
C PRO A 166 13.20 19.80 4.39
N SER A 167 14.49 19.46 4.30
CA SER A 167 15.36 20.02 3.28
C SER A 167 14.95 19.54 1.89
N ASP A 168 15.29 20.30 0.85
CA ASP A 168 14.99 19.93 -0.53
C ASP A 168 15.64 18.60 -0.91
N LEU A 169 16.85 18.31 -0.38
CA LEU A 169 17.53 17.04 -0.60
C LEU A 169 16.74 15.86 -0.01
N HIS A 170 16.30 15.95 1.25
CA HIS A 170 15.54 14.86 1.86
C HIS A 170 14.18 14.68 1.18
N ARG A 171 13.51 15.79 0.81
CA ARG A 171 12.26 15.75 0.06
C ARG A 171 12.44 15.01 -1.27
N LYS A 172 13.48 15.35 -2.05
CA LYS A 172 13.76 14.70 -3.34
C LYS A 172 14.15 13.22 -3.17
N VAL A 173 14.96 12.87 -2.17
CA VAL A 173 15.34 11.47 -1.93
C VAL A 173 14.13 10.61 -1.54
N MET A 174 13.25 11.14 -0.67
CA MET A 174 12.03 10.43 -0.29
C MET A 174 11.08 10.29 -1.48
N ASP A 175 10.92 11.34 -2.29
CA ASP A 175 10.12 11.31 -3.51
C ASP A 175 10.63 10.26 -4.52
N VAL A 176 11.94 10.22 -4.76
CA VAL A 176 12.60 9.17 -5.56
C VAL A 176 12.31 7.78 -5.00
N SER A 177 12.41 7.60 -3.68
CA SER A 177 12.10 6.31 -3.04
C SER A 177 10.65 5.89 -3.29
N LEU A 178 9.70 6.81 -3.19
CA LEU A 178 8.29 6.53 -3.44
C LEU A 178 8.06 6.16 -4.91
N VAL A 179 8.73 6.82 -5.86
CA VAL A 179 8.68 6.45 -7.29
C VAL A 179 9.24 5.04 -7.52
N LEU A 180 10.39 4.72 -6.96
CA LEU A 180 11.04 3.42 -7.14
C LEU A 180 10.21 2.26 -6.57
N TYR A 181 9.44 2.50 -5.50
CA TYR A 181 8.56 1.50 -4.89
C TYR A 181 7.11 1.52 -5.38
N ALA A 182 6.75 2.43 -6.29
CA ALA A 182 5.35 2.65 -6.66
C ALA A 182 4.69 1.40 -7.28
N GLU A 183 5.42 0.56 -8.01
CA GLU A 183 4.87 -0.58 -8.73
C GLU A 183 5.95 -1.63 -9.05
N HIS A 184 5.60 -2.92 -9.00
CA HIS A 184 6.55 -4.01 -9.32
C HIS A 184 5.83 -5.30 -9.76
N GLU A 185 4.99 -5.19 -10.77
CA GLU A 185 4.27 -6.28 -11.45
C GLU A 185 3.54 -7.22 -10.47
N PHE A 186 3.51 -8.53 -10.75
CA PHE A 186 2.79 -9.56 -9.99
C PHE A 186 3.61 -10.07 -8.79
N ASN A 187 4.10 -9.14 -7.96
CA ASN A 187 4.60 -9.51 -6.64
C ASN A 187 3.46 -10.02 -5.74
N ALA A 188 3.80 -10.72 -4.65
CA ALA A 188 2.82 -11.40 -3.80
C ALA A 188 1.70 -10.48 -3.26
N SER A 189 2.03 -9.25 -2.85
CA SER A 189 1.02 -8.28 -2.37
C SER A 189 0.08 -7.82 -3.48
N THR A 190 0.60 -7.50 -4.67
CA THR A 190 -0.23 -7.12 -5.83
C THR A 190 -1.14 -8.27 -6.23
N ALA A 191 -0.60 -9.48 -6.33
CA ALA A 191 -1.37 -10.68 -6.68
C ALA A 191 -2.50 -10.94 -5.66
N HIS A 192 -2.23 -10.77 -4.37
CA HIS A 192 -3.24 -10.89 -3.32
C HIS A 192 -4.35 -9.84 -3.46
N CYS A 193 -4.01 -8.57 -3.72
CA CYS A 193 -5.02 -7.54 -3.95
C CYS A 193 -5.91 -7.84 -5.17
N MET A 194 -5.31 -8.32 -6.27
CA MET A 194 -6.05 -8.72 -7.47
C MET A 194 -7.00 -9.89 -7.20
N GLU A 195 -6.53 -10.89 -6.44
CA GLU A 195 -7.33 -12.03 -6.00
C GLU A 195 -8.53 -11.58 -5.15
N GLN A 196 -8.29 -10.74 -4.13
CA GLN A 196 -9.34 -10.20 -3.26
C GLN A 196 -10.39 -9.42 -4.07
N ARG A 197 -9.95 -8.60 -5.03
CA ARG A 197 -10.82 -7.82 -5.94
C ARG A 197 -11.73 -8.72 -6.78
N ALA A 198 -11.25 -9.88 -7.22
CA ALA A 198 -11.97 -10.78 -8.14
C ALA A 198 -13.06 -11.67 -7.48
N ASN A 199 -13.76 -11.15 -6.46
CA ASN A 199 -14.83 -11.82 -5.68
C ASN A 199 -14.39 -12.85 -4.62
N ASN A 200 -13.32 -12.57 -3.86
CA ASN A 200 -13.03 -13.33 -2.63
C ASN A 200 -12.88 -14.85 -2.86
N ARG A 201 -12.66 -15.27 -4.12
CA ARG A 201 -12.36 -16.63 -4.50
C ARG A 201 -10.91 -16.85 -4.15
N ILE A 202 -10.70 -17.17 -2.87
CA ILE A 202 -9.42 -17.65 -2.38
C ILE A 202 -8.93 -18.67 -3.40
N ILE A 203 -7.79 -18.42 -4.04
CA ILE A 203 -7.00 -19.49 -4.63
C ILE A 203 -6.64 -20.34 -3.43
N ARG A 204 -7.40 -21.41 -3.19
CA ARG A 204 -7.15 -22.38 -2.13
C ARG A 204 -6.21 -23.42 -2.72
N PRO A 205 -4.88 -23.25 -2.66
CA PRO A 205 -3.99 -24.35 -2.96
C PRO A 205 -4.43 -25.51 -2.07
N SER A 206 -4.75 -26.64 -2.69
CA SER A 206 -5.08 -27.85 -1.93
C SER A 206 -3.81 -28.28 -1.21
N ALA A 207 -3.91 -28.49 0.11
CA ALA A 207 -2.84 -29.12 0.85
C ALA A 207 -2.88 -30.63 0.57
N GLU A 208 -1.73 -31.23 0.34
CA GLU A 208 -1.60 -32.68 0.42
C GLU A 208 -1.69 -33.07 1.89
N TYR A 209 -2.71 -33.84 2.26
CA TYR A 209 -2.84 -34.35 3.62
C TYR A 209 -1.83 -35.49 3.82
N ILE A 210 -0.87 -35.27 4.73
CA ILE A 210 0.16 -36.27 5.11
C ILE A 210 -0.04 -36.80 6.54
N GLY A 211 -1.16 -36.46 7.18
CA GLY A 211 -1.50 -36.92 8.52
C GLY A 211 -2.15 -38.31 8.52
N VAL A 212 -2.51 -38.81 9.70
CA VAL A 212 -3.27 -40.07 9.86
C VAL A 212 -4.69 -39.91 9.28
N GLU A 213 -5.12 -40.79 8.38
CA GLU A 213 -6.42 -40.68 7.69
C GLU A 213 -7.62 -40.61 8.66
N SER A 214 -7.51 -41.31 9.79
CA SER A 214 -8.44 -41.23 10.89
C SER A 214 -7.68 -41.37 12.21
N SER A 215 -8.22 -40.76 13.26
CA SER A 215 -7.80 -41.00 14.64
C SER A 215 -9.06 -41.37 15.41
N GLU A 216 -8.97 -42.38 16.27
CA GLU A 216 -10.03 -42.64 17.23
C GLU A 216 -10.08 -41.48 18.23
N TRP A 217 -11.29 -41.01 18.50
CA TRP A 217 -11.52 -40.02 19.54
C TRP A 217 -11.49 -40.74 20.89
N VAL A 218 -10.59 -40.31 21.76
CA VAL A 218 -10.55 -40.73 23.16
C VAL A 218 -11.06 -39.57 24.00
N ASP A 219 -12.07 -39.82 24.83
CA ASP A 219 -12.61 -38.82 25.75
C ASP A 219 -11.51 -38.36 26.71
N ILE A 220 -11.58 -37.09 27.13
CA ILE A 220 -10.46 -36.44 27.84
C ILE A 220 -10.05 -37.17 29.13
N GLU A 221 -11.01 -37.83 29.79
CA GLU A 221 -10.80 -38.60 31.02
C GLU A 221 -10.14 -39.97 30.77
N ASP A 222 -10.17 -40.45 29.52
CA ASP A 222 -9.69 -41.78 29.11
C ASP A 222 -8.38 -41.71 28.31
N ARG A 223 -7.75 -40.52 28.21
CA ARG A 223 -6.44 -40.34 27.58
C ARG A 223 -5.33 -40.66 28.59
N ASP A 224 -4.32 -41.42 28.16
CA ASP A 224 -3.09 -41.68 28.94
C ASP A 224 -2.27 -40.40 29.23
#